data_AF-A0A958C6V4-F1
#
_entry.id   AF-A0A958C6V4-F1
#
_cell.length_a   1.000
_cell.length_b   1.000
_cell.length_c   1.000
_cell.angle_alpha   90.00
_cell.angle_beta   90.00
_cell.angle_gamma   90.00
#
_symmetry.space_group_name_H-M   'P 1'
#
loop_
_entity.id
_entity.type
_entity.pdbx_description
1 polymer ?
#
loop_
_entity_poly.entity_id
_entity_poly.type
_entity_poly.pdbx_seq_one_letter_code
_entity_poly.pdbx_strand_id
1 'polypeptide(L)'
;GDFTPKARAGIDALMTEFGFPGMKILQFGFGSGPTDKFLPHNFNSPNWVVYPGTHDNDTIMGWYAGSSQAYEREFALKYLGKSDASDLAW
;
A
#
# COMPACT_ATOMS: atom_id res chain seq x y z
N GLY A 1 -12.26 -3.10 -0.29
CA GLY A 1 -12.90 -3.98 -1.28
C GLY A 1 -13.84 -4.86 -0.51
N ASP A 2 -15.15 -4.69 -0.74
CA ASP A 2 -16.21 -5.26 0.08
C ASP A 2 -16.44 -6.74 -0.25
N PHE A 3 -15.45 -7.58 0.04
CA PHE A 3 -15.63 -9.02 0.00
C PHE A 3 -16.12 -9.50 1.35
N THR A 4 -17.13 -10.38 1.33
CA THR A 4 -17.45 -11.18 2.53
C THR A 4 -16.23 -12.04 2.89
N PRO A 5 -16.05 -12.43 4.17
CA PRO A 5 -14.95 -13.31 4.57
C PRO A 5 -14.89 -14.60 3.74
N LYS A 6 -16.05 -15.16 3.40
CA LYS A 6 -16.16 -16.35 2.55
C LYS A 6 -15.69 -16.09 1.11
N ALA A 7 -16.12 -14.98 0.50
CA ALA A 7 -15.69 -14.62 -0.84
C ALA A 7 -14.17 -14.38 -0.88
N ARG A 8 -13.61 -13.73 0.15
CA ARG A 8 -12.18 -13.49 0.25
C ARG A 8 -11.37 -14.79 0.34
N ALA A 9 -11.80 -15.74 1.18
CA ALA A 9 -11.15 -17.03 1.33
C ALA A 9 -11.11 -17.81 0.00
N GLY A 10 -12.17 -17.74 -0.81
CA GLY A 10 -12.20 -18.37 -2.13
C GLY A 10 -11.18 -17.77 -3.11
N ILE A 11 -11.01 -16.44 -3.11
CA ILE A 11 -10.00 -15.76 -3.92
C ILE A 11 -8.60 -16.15 -3.48
N ASP A 12 -8.34 -16.12 -2.17
CA ASP A 12 -7.02 -16.46 -1.61
C ASP A 12 -6.64 -17.93 -1.92
N ALA A 13 -7.61 -18.85 -1.91
CA ALA A 13 -7.41 -20.24 -2.30
C ALA A 13 -7.03 -20.38 -3.79
N LEU A 14 -7.76 -19.72 -4.69
CA LEU A 14 -7.46 -19.74 -6.14
C LEU A 14 -6.09 -19.13 -6.45
N MET A 15 -5.75 -17.99 -5.84
CA MET A 15 -4.44 -17.38 -6.01
C MET A 15 -3.32 -18.30 -5.53
N THR A 16 -3.54 -19.01 -4.43
CA THR A 16 -2.57 -19.99 -3.90
C THR A 16 -2.44 -21.20 -4.83
N GLU A 17 -3.54 -21.73 -5.33
CA GLU A 17 -3.58 -22.92 -6.22
C GLU A 17 -2.78 -22.68 -7.51
N PHE A 18 -2.91 -21.50 -8.11
CA PHE A 18 -2.22 -21.15 -9.35
C PHE A 18 -0.92 -20.37 -9.15
N GLY A 19 -0.51 -20.12 -7.89
CA GLY A 19 0.73 -19.40 -7.58
C GLY A 19 0.74 -17.93 -8.01
N PHE A 20 -0.42 -17.30 -8.17
CA PHE A 20 -0.49 -15.90 -8.60
C PHE A 20 -0.12 -14.95 -7.45
N PRO A 21 0.78 -13.97 -7.69
CA PRO A 21 1.10 -12.98 -6.69
C PRO A 21 -0.10 -12.06 -6.43
N GLY A 22 -0.23 -11.60 -5.19
CA GLY A 22 -1.13 -10.50 -4.87
C GLY A 22 -0.54 -9.14 -5.21
N MET A 23 -1.32 -8.09 -4.97
CA MET A 23 -0.88 -6.70 -5.14
C MET A 23 -0.83 -5.96 -3.81
N LYS A 24 0.18 -5.10 -3.66
CA LYS A 24 0.28 -4.11 -2.58
C LYS A 24 0.47 -2.72 -3.19
N ILE A 25 -0.29 -1.75 -2.69
CA ILE A 25 -0.22 -0.36 -3.12
C ILE A 25 0.23 0.48 -1.93
N LEU A 26 1.42 1.07 -2.00
CA LEU A 26 2.05 1.73 -0.85
C LEU A 26 1.30 2.99 -0.42
N GLN A 27 0.68 3.74 -1.34
CA GLN A 27 -0.15 4.91 -1.00
C GLN A 27 -1.28 4.60 -0.01
N PHE A 28 -1.72 3.34 0.09
CA PHE A 28 -2.78 2.95 1.04
C PHE A 28 -2.26 2.65 2.45
N GLY A 29 -0.94 2.57 2.67
CA GLY A 29 -0.36 2.13 3.94
C GLY A 29 -0.27 3.18 5.04
N PHE A 30 -0.46 4.46 4.71
CA PHE A 30 -0.19 5.56 5.66
C PHE A 30 -1.46 6.09 6.37
N GLY A 31 -2.62 5.49 6.09
CA GLY A 31 -3.92 5.93 6.63
C GLY A 31 -4.30 5.35 8.00
N SER A 32 -3.85 4.12 8.32
CA SER A 32 -4.37 3.33 9.46
C SER A 32 -3.36 3.09 10.59
N GLY A 33 -2.17 3.70 10.51
CA GLY A 33 -1.10 3.53 11.51
C GLY A 33 -0.16 2.34 11.23
N PRO A 34 0.70 1.96 12.19
CA PRO A 34 1.82 1.05 11.95
C PRO A 34 1.42 -0.40 11.67
N THR A 35 0.18 -0.80 11.95
CA THR A 35 -0.32 -2.16 11.68
C THR A 35 -0.99 -2.29 10.32
N ASP A 36 -0.92 -1.26 9.46
CA ASP A 36 -1.54 -1.29 8.14
C ASP A 36 -0.90 -2.37 7.26
N LYS A 37 -1.74 -3.22 6.65
CA LYS A 37 -1.33 -4.34 5.81
C LYS A 37 -0.60 -3.93 4.53
N PHE A 38 -0.67 -2.66 4.13
CA PHE A 38 0.03 -2.13 2.96
C PHE A 38 1.44 -1.62 3.29
N LEU A 39 1.83 -1.57 4.57
CA LEU A 39 3.21 -1.27 4.97
C LEU A 39 4.13 -2.49 4.76
N PRO A 40 5.34 -2.30 4.19
CA PRO A 40 6.25 -3.40 3.87
C PRO A 40 6.55 -4.37 5.01
N HIS A 41 6.71 -3.89 6.25
CA HIS A 41 7.03 -4.74 7.40
C HIS A 41 5.86 -5.62 7.87
N ASN A 42 4.64 -5.39 7.35
CA ASN A 42 3.44 -6.18 7.65
C ASN A 42 3.09 -7.20 6.56
N PHE A 43 3.95 -7.40 5.55
CA PHE A 43 3.73 -8.41 4.53
C PHE A 43 3.94 -9.82 5.11
N ASN A 44 2.92 -10.66 4.99
CA ASN A 44 2.89 -12.01 5.56
C ASN A 44 3.48 -13.09 4.64
N SER A 45 3.99 -12.70 3.47
CA SER A 45 4.51 -13.58 2.41
C SER A 45 5.35 -12.74 1.45
N PRO A 46 6.31 -13.31 0.70
CA PRO A 46 7.01 -12.61 -0.37
C PRO A 46 6.24 -12.55 -1.70
N ASN A 47 5.10 -13.25 -1.84
CA ASN A 47 4.38 -13.38 -3.11
C ASN A 47 3.50 -12.15 -3.44
N TRP A 48 4.13 -10.98 -3.54
CA TRP A 48 3.46 -9.72 -3.86
C TRP A 48 4.17 -8.99 -5.00
N VAL A 49 3.39 -8.36 -5.86
CA VAL A 49 3.87 -7.24 -6.68
C VAL A 49 3.51 -5.94 -5.96
N VAL A 50 4.54 -5.17 -5.64
CA VAL A 50 4.42 -3.94 -4.84
C VAL A 50 4.55 -2.75 -5.75
N TYR A 51 3.57 -1.84 -5.68
CA TYR A 51 3.52 -0.62 -6.47
C TYR A 51 3.47 0.59 -5.55
N PRO A 52 4.13 1.71 -5.90
CA PRO A 52 3.89 2.99 -5.23
C PRO A 52 2.41 3.39 -5.35
N GLY A 53 1.85 3.29 -6.55
CA GLY A 53 0.45 3.50 -6.94
C GLY A 53 0.16 2.80 -8.28
N THR A 54 -1.11 2.68 -8.66
CA THR A 54 -1.53 2.21 -10.00
C THR A 54 -1.93 3.39 -10.88
N HIS A 55 -2.43 3.13 -12.09
CA HIS A 55 -2.99 4.16 -12.98
C HIS A 55 -4.28 4.81 -12.44
N ASP A 56 -4.92 4.21 -11.44
CA ASP A 56 -6.09 4.77 -10.74
C ASP A 56 -5.71 5.68 -9.57
N ASN A 57 -4.42 5.67 -9.18
CA ASN A 57 -3.90 6.50 -8.12
C ASN A 57 -3.25 7.75 -8.70
N ASP A 58 -3.23 8.82 -7.90
CA ASP A 58 -2.42 9.98 -8.22
C ASP A 58 -0.93 9.57 -8.26
N THR A 59 -0.12 10.35 -8.94
CA THR A 59 1.35 10.26 -8.82
C THR A 59 1.76 10.41 -7.36
N ILE A 60 2.94 9.91 -6.96
CA ILE A 60 3.38 10.06 -5.56
C ILE A 60 3.46 11.53 -5.14
N MET A 61 3.91 12.41 -6.04
CA MET A 61 3.96 13.85 -5.76
C MET A 61 2.56 14.48 -5.73
N GLY A 62 1.65 14.07 -6.61
CA GLY A 62 0.25 14.54 -6.57
C GLY A 62 -0.49 14.05 -5.32
N TRP A 63 -0.25 12.81 -4.91
CA TRP A 63 -0.73 12.26 -3.65
C TRP A 63 -0.21 13.08 -2.47
N TYR A 64 1.09 13.32 -2.39
CA TYR A 64 1.69 14.11 -1.31
C TYR A 64 1.23 15.59 -1.33
N ALA A 65 1.04 16.22 -2.49
CA ALA A 65 0.66 17.62 -2.55
C ALA A 65 -0.85 17.87 -2.42
N GLY A 66 -1.68 16.88 -2.75
CA GLY A 66 -3.12 17.08 -2.95
C GLY A 66 -4.01 16.05 -2.26
N SER A 67 -3.96 14.79 -2.69
CA SER A 67 -5.01 13.80 -2.35
C SER A 67 -4.84 13.10 -1.00
N SER A 68 -3.66 13.20 -0.36
CA SER A 68 -3.42 12.69 1.00
C SER A 68 -3.89 13.65 2.10
N GLN A 69 -4.07 13.10 3.30
CA GLN A 69 -4.25 13.89 4.52
C GLN A 69 -2.90 14.25 5.16
N ALA A 70 -2.87 15.32 5.96
CA ALA A 70 -1.64 15.79 6.60
C ALA A 70 -0.95 14.71 7.44
N TYR A 71 -1.72 13.95 8.22
CA TYR A 71 -1.18 12.88 9.06
C TYR A 71 -0.59 11.72 8.24
N GLU A 72 -1.14 11.43 7.05
CA GLU A 72 -0.62 10.37 6.17
C GLU A 72 0.76 10.76 5.64
N ARG A 73 0.94 12.04 5.29
CA ARG A 73 2.23 12.58 4.82
C ARG A 73 3.29 12.60 5.90
N GLU A 74 2.92 13.09 7.09
CA GLU A 74 3.79 13.09 8.26
C GLU A 74 4.24 11.67 8.61
N PHE A 75 3.30 10.71 8.58
CA PHE A 75 3.62 9.32 8.84
C PHE A 75 4.50 8.72 7.75
N ALA A 76 4.24 9.00 6.47
CA ALA A 76 5.06 8.54 5.36
C ALA A 76 6.51 9.03 5.46
N LEU A 77 6.73 10.32 5.74
CA LEU A 77 8.07 10.87 5.94
C LEU A 77 8.80 10.20 7.10
N LYS A 78 8.12 10.05 8.25
CA LYS A 78 8.68 9.38 9.43
C LYS A 78 9.01 7.92 9.14
N TYR A 79 8.14 7.21 8.44
CA TYR A 79 8.32 5.81 8.07
C TYR A 79 9.51 5.61 7.14
N LEU A 80 9.71 6.54 6.19
CA LEU A 80 10.81 6.50 5.21
C LEU A 80 12.11 7.14 5.74
N GLY A 81 12.10 7.71 6.95
CA GLY A 81 13.26 8.41 7.52
C GLY A 81 13.64 9.68 6.74
N LYS A 82 12.64 10.38 6.17
CA LYS A 82 12.83 11.60 5.37
C LYS A 82 12.41 12.84 6.15
N SER A 83 13.08 13.97 5.87
CA SER A 83 12.71 15.29 6.37
C SER A 83 11.69 16.01 5.49
N ASP A 84 11.61 15.65 4.21
CA ASP A 84 10.78 16.31 3.21
C ASP A 84 10.46 15.36 2.03
N ALA A 85 9.68 15.86 1.08
CA ALA A 85 9.22 15.13 -0.09
C ALA A 85 10.20 15.14 -1.28
N SER A 86 11.38 15.74 -1.14
CA SER A 86 12.35 15.90 -2.22
C SER A 86 12.95 14.59 -2.71
N ASP A 87 12.66 13.46 -2.03
CA ASP A 87 13.11 12.14 -2.43
C ASP A 87 11.99 11.06 -2.48
N LEU A 88 10.72 11.42 -2.71
CA LEU A 88 9.59 10.47 -2.64
C LEU A 88 9.23 9.76 -3.95
N ALA A 89 9.61 10.29 -5.10
CA ALA A 89 9.06 9.87 -6.40
C ALA A 89 9.92 8.83 -7.16
N TRP A 90 11.01 8.34 -6.57
CA TRP A 90 12.06 7.56 -7.25
C TRP A 90 12.63 6.46 -6.36
#